data_AF-A0A859DMA6-F1
#
_entry.id   AF-A0A859DMA6-F1
#
_cell.length_a   1.000
_cell.length_b   1.000
_cell.length_c   1.000
_cell.angle_alpha   90.00
_cell.angle_beta   90.00
_cell.angle_gamma   90.00
#
_symmetry.space_group_name_H-M   'P 1'
#
loop_
_entity.id
_entity.type
_entity.pdbx_description
1 polymer ?
#
loop_
_entity_poly.entity_id
_entity_poly.type
_entity_poly.pdbx_seq_one_letter_code
_entity_poly.pdbx_strand_id
1 'polypeptide(L)'
;MQNGYVLKSVQAPEKEDLQKINQYTRRPFSKEEVYTFGLVLCDNEIDRDGERFSVSALYGLAGLFLGKSGLFNHSMDARTQSARIYDTSVETDTSRKTAAGEPYSRLTAKAYMPRTKGNEDLILEIDSGIKKEVSVGCAMGSAVCSVCGADRRKHPCGHQKGGKYQGKVCCTILSDPKDAYEWSFVAVPAQRAAGVTKSYPPAAEESEDAAEWGRRWKEHLTEETTRYFSLACPGVPAASAKKMTESLSPEELEQVEKVLSHAANRRLPLQVQLAPERTAAPDENNDFRI
;
A
#
# COMPACT_ATOMS: atom_id res chain seq x y z
N MET A 1 43.39 -2.07 6.90
CA MET A 1 42.38 -3.13 6.73
C MET A 1 41.07 -2.55 7.26
N GLN A 2 40.36 -1.76 6.46
CA GLN A 2 39.23 -2.20 5.62
C GLN A 2 38.17 -2.97 6.43
N ASN A 3 37.13 -2.24 6.82
CA ASN A 3 35.73 -2.67 6.74
C ASN A 3 34.85 -1.45 7.06
N GLY A 4 34.88 -0.48 6.16
CA GLY A 4 33.83 0.52 6.09
C GLY A 4 32.56 -0.19 5.65
N TYR A 5 31.51 -0.08 6.44
CA TYR A 5 30.19 -0.59 6.09
C TYR A 5 29.80 0.02 4.75
N VAL A 6 29.72 -0.82 3.72
CA VAL A 6 29.11 -0.45 2.44
C VAL A 6 27.64 -0.20 2.75
N LEU A 7 27.28 1.07 2.91
CA LEU A 7 25.91 1.52 2.67
C LEU A 7 25.56 0.95 1.29
N LYS A 8 24.65 -0.02 1.23
CA LYS A 8 24.12 -0.56 -0.02
C LYS A 8 23.54 0.64 -0.78
N SER A 9 24.37 1.21 -1.65
CA SER A 9 24.03 2.33 -2.49
C SER A 9 22.79 1.95 -3.27
N VAL A 10 21.84 2.87 -3.31
CA VAL A 10 20.71 2.88 -4.23
C VAL A 10 21.15 2.34 -5.60
N GLN A 11 20.41 1.37 -6.11
CA GLN A 11 20.66 0.70 -7.38
C GLN A 11 20.80 1.76 -8.48
N ALA A 12 21.90 1.69 -9.25
CA ALA A 12 22.13 2.61 -10.36
C ALA A 12 20.92 2.56 -11.30
N PRO A 13 20.51 3.68 -11.92
CA PRO A 13 19.35 3.68 -12.80
C PRO A 13 19.57 2.67 -13.94
N GLU A 14 18.60 1.79 -14.11
CA GLU A 14 18.59 0.80 -15.19
C GLU A 14 18.45 1.52 -16.54
N LYS A 15 18.71 0.79 -17.64
CA LYS A 15 18.62 1.36 -19.00
C LYS A 15 17.26 1.97 -19.29
N GLU A 16 16.19 1.34 -18.82
CA GLU A 16 14.80 1.82 -18.98
C GLU A 16 14.54 3.09 -18.16
N ASP A 17 15.07 3.16 -16.94
CA ASP A 17 14.97 4.36 -16.10
C ASP A 17 15.65 5.54 -16.79
N LEU A 18 16.85 5.33 -17.35
CA LEU A 18 17.53 6.37 -18.14
C LEU A 18 16.74 6.80 -19.37
N GLN A 19 16.05 5.88 -20.06
CA GLN A 19 15.19 6.24 -21.19
C GLN A 19 14.02 7.13 -20.75
N LYS A 20 13.33 6.78 -19.66
CA LYS A 20 12.24 7.58 -19.09
C LYS A 20 12.74 8.95 -18.61
N ILE A 21 13.86 8.98 -17.89
CA ILE A 21 14.49 10.22 -17.39
C ILE A 21 14.83 11.15 -18.57
N ASN A 22 15.42 10.60 -19.63
CA ASN A 22 15.87 11.40 -20.77
C ASN A 22 14.71 12.01 -21.60
N GLN A 23 13.45 11.64 -21.35
CA GLN A 23 12.29 12.35 -21.90
C GLN A 23 12.08 13.73 -21.28
N TYR A 24 12.60 13.95 -20.06
CA TYR A 24 12.44 15.19 -19.30
C TYR A 24 13.71 16.05 -19.29
N THR A 25 14.73 15.70 -20.08
CA THR A 25 16.03 16.36 -20.07
C THR A 25 16.33 16.95 -21.45
N ARG A 26 17.13 18.02 -21.48
CA ARG A 26 17.52 18.68 -22.75
C ARG A 26 18.66 17.98 -23.48
N ARG A 27 19.37 17.08 -22.78
CA ARG A 27 20.41 16.21 -23.32
C ARG A 27 20.32 14.86 -22.61
N PRO A 28 20.79 13.77 -23.23
CA PRO A 28 20.94 12.50 -22.54
C PRO A 28 21.90 12.62 -21.35
N PHE A 29 21.53 12.01 -20.22
CA PHE A 29 22.41 11.74 -19.10
C PHE A 29 22.93 10.30 -19.13
N SER A 30 24.14 10.10 -18.59
CA SER A 30 24.64 8.77 -18.24
C SER A 30 24.15 8.33 -16.85
N LYS A 31 24.31 7.04 -16.53
CA LYS A 31 23.94 6.49 -15.21
C LYS A 31 24.72 7.12 -14.06
N GLU A 32 25.96 7.56 -14.31
CA GLU A 32 26.83 8.19 -13.31
C GLU A 32 26.45 9.64 -13.03
N GLU A 33 25.76 10.31 -13.96
CA GLU A 33 25.38 11.72 -13.81
C GLU A 33 24.09 11.92 -13.02
N VAL A 34 23.37 10.84 -12.70
CA VAL A 34 22.03 10.91 -12.12
C VAL A 34 21.95 10.12 -10.82
N TYR A 35 21.24 10.68 -9.86
CA TYR A 35 20.78 10.01 -8.66
C TYR A 35 19.27 9.78 -8.78
N THR A 36 18.82 8.56 -8.53
CA THR A 36 17.41 8.16 -8.58
C THR A 36 16.95 7.65 -7.24
N PHE A 37 15.68 7.81 -6.89
CA PHE A 37 15.11 7.28 -5.65
C PHE A 37 13.59 7.09 -5.79
N GLY A 38 13.04 6.18 -4.98
CA GLY A 38 11.61 5.90 -4.92
C GLY A 38 10.94 6.67 -3.79
N LEU A 39 9.67 7.03 -3.99
CA LEU A 39 8.85 7.70 -2.99
C LEU A 39 7.39 7.24 -3.04
N VAL A 40 6.72 7.28 -1.89
CA VAL A 40 5.26 7.26 -1.77
C VAL A 40 4.80 8.72 -1.72
N LEU A 41 3.94 9.11 -2.66
CA LEU A 41 3.40 10.46 -2.78
C LEU A 41 2.18 10.68 -1.88
N CYS A 42 1.17 9.83 -2.04
CA CYS A 42 -0.07 9.86 -1.26
C CYS A 42 -0.76 8.50 -1.31
N ASP A 43 -1.77 8.30 -0.46
CA ASP A 43 -2.53 7.05 -0.39
C ASP A 43 -4.01 7.29 -0.04
N ASN A 44 -4.78 6.20 0.06
CA ASN A 44 -6.21 6.26 0.38
C ASN A 44 -6.53 6.13 1.87
N GLU A 45 -5.53 6.22 2.76
CA GLU A 45 -5.72 6.24 4.20
C GLU A 45 -6.19 7.62 4.68
N ILE A 46 -6.92 7.64 5.81
CA ILE A 46 -7.30 8.88 6.48
C ILE A 46 -6.05 9.51 7.10
N ASP A 47 -5.68 10.67 6.59
CA ASP A 47 -4.49 11.41 6.98
C ASP A 47 -4.67 12.20 8.29
N ARG A 48 -3.72 13.08 8.60
CA ARG A 48 -3.76 13.93 9.79
C ARG A 48 -4.80 15.04 9.72
N ASP A 49 -5.19 15.44 8.52
CA ASP A 49 -6.18 16.50 8.25
C ASP A 49 -7.59 15.94 8.11
N GLY A 50 -7.76 14.64 8.34
CA GLY A 50 -9.03 13.92 8.22
C GLY A 50 -9.49 13.82 6.78
N GLU A 51 -8.55 13.74 5.84
CA GLU A 51 -8.78 13.60 4.41
C GLU A 51 -8.21 12.27 3.90
N ARG A 52 -8.70 11.82 2.75
CA ARG A 52 -8.15 10.66 2.04
C ARG A 52 -8.37 10.82 0.55
N PHE A 53 -7.47 10.29 -0.26
CA PHE A 53 -7.71 10.18 -1.70
C PHE A 53 -8.63 9.00 -2.00
N SER A 54 -9.54 9.17 -2.95
CA SER A 54 -10.21 8.01 -3.57
C SER A 54 -9.19 7.21 -4.39
N VAL A 55 -9.40 5.90 -4.52
CA VAL A 55 -8.53 5.06 -5.36
C VAL A 55 -8.49 5.58 -6.81
N SER A 56 -9.64 5.99 -7.36
CA SER A 56 -9.71 6.63 -8.67
C SER A 56 -8.89 7.93 -8.77
N ALA A 57 -8.78 8.70 -7.69
CA ALA A 57 -7.94 9.89 -7.68
C ALA A 57 -6.45 9.54 -7.73
N LEU A 58 -6.01 8.46 -7.07
CA LEU A 58 -4.61 8.01 -7.14
C LEU A 58 -4.20 7.71 -8.58
N TYR A 59 -5.06 7.03 -9.36
CA TYR A 59 -4.80 6.77 -10.78
C TYR A 59 -4.76 8.05 -11.63
N GLY A 60 -5.69 8.99 -11.39
CA GLY A 60 -5.66 10.28 -12.11
C GLY A 60 -4.43 11.12 -11.76
N LEU A 61 -4.03 11.13 -10.48
CA LEU A 61 -2.82 11.81 -10.01
C LEU A 61 -1.55 11.16 -10.56
N ALA A 62 -1.51 9.85 -10.76
CA ALA A 62 -0.36 9.15 -11.32
C ALA A 62 0.08 9.75 -12.66
N GLY A 63 -0.87 10.05 -13.55
CA GLY A 63 -0.60 10.72 -14.82
C GLY A 63 -0.18 12.19 -14.65
N LEU A 64 -0.79 12.91 -13.70
CA LEU A 64 -0.50 14.34 -13.48
C LEU A 64 0.86 14.58 -12.82
N PHE A 65 1.38 13.64 -12.01
CA PHE A 65 2.66 13.80 -11.33
C PHE A 65 3.88 13.53 -12.21
N LEU A 66 3.71 12.93 -13.39
CA LEU A 66 4.80 12.74 -14.34
C LEU A 66 5.44 14.07 -14.72
N GLY A 67 6.76 14.14 -14.60
CA GLY A 67 7.53 15.35 -14.87
C GLY A 67 7.38 16.44 -13.81
N LYS A 68 6.67 16.25 -12.69
CA LYS A 68 6.55 17.30 -11.66
C LYS A 68 7.82 17.42 -10.82
N SER A 69 8.11 18.66 -10.42
CA SER A 69 9.32 19.01 -9.66
C SER A 69 9.20 18.59 -8.18
N GLY A 70 10.32 18.15 -7.63
CA GLY A 70 10.53 17.90 -6.20
C GLY A 70 11.25 19.06 -5.53
N LEU A 71 10.67 19.62 -4.48
CA LEU A 71 11.22 20.75 -3.73
C LEU A 71 11.92 20.28 -2.44
N PHE A 72 13.08 20.84 -2.15
CA PHE A 72 13.81 20.54 -0.91
C PHE A 72 13.20 21.20 0.34
N ASN A 73 12.46 22.29 0.17
CA ASN A 73 11.75 22.96 1.24
C ASN A 73 10.41 23.52 0.74
N HIS A 74 9.46 23.78 1.66
CA HIS A 74 8.20 24.46 1.36
C HIS A 74 8.34 25.95 1.02
N SER A 75 9.57 26.44 0.76
CA SER A 75 9.71 27.80 0.25
C SER A 75 9.34 27.77 -1.23
N MET A 76 8.55 28.75 -1.67
CA MET A 76 8.18 28.94 -3.10
C MET A 76 9.38 29.38 -3.97
N ASP A 77 10.60 29.03 -3.57
CA ASP A 77 11.85 29.43 -4.20
C ASP A 77 12.23 28.43 -5.28
N ALA A 78 12.38 28.91 -6.52
CA ALA A 78 12.81 28.06 -7.63
C ALA A 78 14.17 27.38 -7.39
N ARG A 79 15.02 27.94 -6.52
CA ARG A 79 16.33 27.36 -6.15
C ARG A 79 16.21 26.00 -5.46
N THR A 80 15.04 25.63 -4.93
CA THR A 80 14.86 24.36 -4.23
C THR A 80 14.25 23.27 -5.10
N GLN A 81 14.04 23.52 -6.40
CA GLN A 81 13.70 22.50 -7.38
C GLN A 81 14.89 21.58 -7.64
N SER A 82 15.00 20.52 -6.86
CA SER A 82 16.17 19.64 -6.85
C SER A 82 15.93 18.32 -7.57
N ALA A 83 14.68 17.89 -7.73
CA ALA A 83 14.33 16.59 -8.31
C ALA A 83 13.17 16.68 -9.31
N ARG A 84 12.97 15.62 -10.10
CA ARG A 84 11.81 15.49 -11.00
C ARG A 84 11.32 14.06 -11.06
N ILE A 85 10.00 13.87 -11.06
CA ILE A 85 9.38 12.54 -11.23
C ILE A 85 9.48 12.11 -12.68
N TYR A 86 9.88 10.87 -12.92
CA TYR A 86 9.96 10.28 -14.26
C TYR A 86 9.11 9.03 -14.44
N ASP A 87 8.61 8.44 -13.35
CA ASP A 87 7.78 7.25 -13.37
C ASP A 87 6.79 7.26 -12.20
N THR A 88 5.59 6.76 -12.41
CA THR A 88 4.55 6.67 -11.38
C THR A 88 3.81 5.35 -11.47
N SER A 89 3.32 4.85 -10.35
CA SER A 89 2.50 3.64 -10.28
C SER A 89 1.53 3.70 -9.11
N VAL A 90 0.39 3.02 -9.24
CA VAL A 90 -0.54 2.81 -8.12
C VAL A 90 -0.40 1.36 -7.68
N GLU A 91 -0.14 1.17 -6.40
CA GLU A 91 0.00 -0.16 -5.79
C GLU A 91 -1.14 -0.38 -4.81
N THR A 92 -1.75 -1.56 -4.86
CA THR A 92 -2.83 -1.96 -3.95
C THR A 92 -2.41 -3.18 -3.13
N ASP A 93 -2.48 -3.04 -1.82
CA ASP A 93 -2.32 -4.13 -0.85
C ASP A 93 -3.71 -4.58 -0.38
N THR A 94 -4.15 -5.74 -0.87
CA THR A 94 -5.46 -6.33 -0.53
C THR A 94 -5.47 -6.98 0.85
N SER A 95 -4.29 -7.25 1.44
CA SER A 95 -4.16 -7.81 2.78
C SER A 95 -4.34 -6.74 3.87
N ARG A 96 -4.10 -5.47 3.53
CA ARG A 96 -4.25 -4.33 4.43
C ARG A 96 -5.55 -3.57 4.17
N LYS A 97 -6.28 -3.26 5.25
CA LYS A 97 -7.46 -2.37 5.20
C LYS A 97 -7.16 -0.99 5.76
N THR A 98 -7.74 0.04 5.14
CA THR A 98 -7.73 1.42 5.62
C THR A 98 -8.74 1.64 6.75
N ALA A 99 -8.65 2.78 7.43
CA ALA A 99 -9.68 3.22 8.38
C ALA A 99 -11.07 3.39 7.74
N ALA A 100 -11.15 3.54 6.42
CA ALA A 100 -12.40 3.57 5.66
C ALA A 100 -12.93 2.17 5.30
N GLY A 101 -12.17 1.10 5.59
CA GLY A 101 -12.53 -0.29 5.30
C GLY A 101 -12.23 -0.75 3.86
N GLU A 102 -11.54 0.07 3.07
CA GLU A 102 -11.10 -0.23 1.70
C GLU A 102 -9.72 -0.91 1.72
N PRO A 103 -9.34 -1.71 0.69
CA PRO A 103 -7.96 -2.13 0.49
C PRO A 103 -7.03 -0.92 0.45
N TYR A 104 -5.85 -1.02 1.06
CA TYR A 104 -4.88 0.06 1.06
C TYR A 104 -4.29 0.23 -0.34
N SER A 105 -4.34 1.44 -0.88
CA SER A 105 -3.76 1.79 -2.18
C SER A 105 -2.93 3.04 -2.05
N ARG A 106 -1.75 3.05 -2.65
CA ARG A 106 -0.80 4.17 -2.63
C ARG A 106 -0.34 4.53 -4.02
N LEU A 107 -0.09 5.82 -4.22
CA LEU A 107 0.61 6.35 -5.40
C LEU A 107 2.10 6.41 -5.08
N THR A 108 2.88 5.63 -5.81
CA THR A 108 4.35 5.63 -5.77
C THR A 108 4.91 6.36 -6.98
N ALA A 109 6.10 6.91 -6.83
CA ALA A 109 6.84 7.56 -7.91
C ALA A 109 8.32 7.23 -7.83
N LYS A 110 8.99 7.30 -8.98
CA LYS A 110 10.44 7.42 -9.06
C LYS A 110 10.81 8.85 -9.43
N ALA A 111 11.79 9.39 -8.72
CA ALA A 111 12.35 10.70 -8.99
C ALA A 111 13.84 10.62 -9.29
N TYR A 112 14.34 11.60 -10.02
CA TYR A 112 15.76 11.75 -10.32
C TYR A 112 16.25 13.17 -10.03
N MET A 113 17.55 13.30 -9.77
CA MET A 113 18.27 14.56 -9.75
C MET A 113 19.66 14.40 -10.36
N PRO A 114 20.18 15.43 -11.08
CA PRO A 114 21.58 15.42 -11.51
C PRO A 114 22.52 15.37 -10.30
N ARG A 115 23.62 14.64 -10.41
CA ARG A 115 24.69 14.67 -9.42
C ARG A 115 25.55 15.89 -9.65
N THR A 116 25.64 16.75 -8.64
CA THR A 116 26.45 17.96 -8.67
C THR A 116 27.14 18.14 -7.33
N LYS A 117 28.26 18.88 -7.28
CA LYS A 117 28.89 19.23 -5.99
C LYS A 117 27.94 19.98 -5.04
N GLY A 118 26.93 20.66 -5.58
CA GLY A 118 25.98 21.45 -4.79
C GLY A 118 24.86 20.65 -4.12
N ASN A 119 24.70 19.36 -4.42
CA ASN A 119 23.64 18.52 -3.84
C ASN A 119 24.14 17.18 -3.28
N GLU A 120 25.45 17.01 -3.09
CA GLU A 120 26.03 15.82 -2.45
C GLU A 120 25.46 15.60 -1.04
N ASP A 121 25.35 16.67 -0.25
CA ASP A 121 24.77 16.60 1.10
C ASP A 121 23.30 16.17 1.06
N LEU A 122 22.51 16.70 0.12
CA LEU A 122 21.11 16.31 -0.05
C LEU A 122 20.98 14.83 -0.41
N ILE A 123 21.78 14.35 -1.35
CA ILE A 123 21.80 12.93 -1.73
C ILE A 123 22.13 12.06 -0.52
N LEU A 124 23.14 12.46 0.28
CA LEU A 124 23.53 11.74 1.49
C LEU A 124 22.42 11.78 2.57
N GLU A 125 21.75 12.91 2.75
CA GLU A 125 20.62 13.04 3.67
C GLU A 125 19.44 12.12 3.27
N ILE A 126 19.18 11.95 1.97
CA ILE A 126 18.18 11.02 1.47
C ILE A 126 18.61 9.58 1.74
N ASP A 127 19.84 9.21 1.36
CA ASP A 127 20.38 7.85 1.52
C ASP A 127 20.48 7.43 3.00
N SER A 128 20.78 8.38 3.88
CA SER A 128 20.82 8.16 5.34
C SER A 128 19.44 8.16 5.99
N GLY A 129 18.38 8.54 5.25
CA GLY A 129 17.02 8.61 5.75
C GLY A 129 16.72 9.82 6.63
N ILE A 130 17.59 10.83 6.64
CA ILE A 130 17.36 12.13 7.28
C ILE A 130 16.32 12.93 6.49
N LYS A 131 16.40 12.90 5.16
CA LYS A 131 15.38 13.48 4.26
C LYS A 131 14.49 12.37 3.74
N LYS A 132 13.36 12.20 4.41
CA LYS A 132 12.48 11.07 4.17
C LYS A 132 11.06 11.48 3.89
N GLU A 133 10.43 12.26 4.76
CA GLU A 133 9.01 12.58 4.66
C GLU A 133 8.75 13.57 3.53
N VAL A 134 7.68 13.33 2.77
CA VAL A 134 7.26 14.21 1.67
C VAL A 134 5.78 14.57 1.75
N SER A 135 5.41 15.67 1.12
CA SER A 135 4.03 16.06 0.89
C SER A 135 3.83 16.37 -0.59
N VAL A 136 2.56 16.38 -1.02
CA VAL A 136 2.19 16.72 -2.38
C VAL A 136 1.30 17.95 -2.42
N GLY A 137 1.56 18.83 -3.38
CA GLY A 137 0.68 19.91 -3.77
C GLY A 137 -0.14 19.49 -4.98
N CYS A 138 -1.47 19.44 -4.85
CA CYS A 138 -2.37 19.11 -5.95
C CYS A 138 -3.73 19.80 -5.81
N ALA A 139 -4.47 19.89 -6.91
CA ALA A 139 -5.84 20.38 -6.93
C ALA A 139 -6.82 19.26 -7.24
N MET A 140 -7.86 19.18 -6.40
CA MET A 140 -8.95 18.22 -6.55
C MET A 140 -10.22 18.95 -6.99
N GLY A 141 -11.07 18.31 -7.77
CA GLY A 141 -12.36 18.83 -8.21
C GLY A 141 -13.48 18.58 -7.21
N SER A 142 -13.31 17.58 -6.35
CA SER A 142 -14.33 17.13 -5.39
C SER A 142 -13.72 16.87 -4.02
N ALA A 143 -14.41 17.32 -2.95
CA ALA A 143 -14.05 17.03 -1.56
C ALA A 143 -15.30 16.66 -0.75
N VAL A 144 -15.64 15.38 -0.72
CA VAL A 144 -16.95 14.89 -0.24
C VAL A 144 -16.87 14.35 1.19
N CYS A 145 -17.86 14.66 2.02
CA CYS A 145 -17.99 14.04 3.34
C CYS A 145 -18.32 12.54 3.22
N SER A 146 -17.53 11.68 3.87
CA SER A 146 -17.74 10.22 3.88
C SER A 146 -19.03 9.75 4.55
N VAL A 147 -19.70 10.61 5.33
CA VAL A 147 -20.94 10.27 6.06
C VAL A 147 -22.19 10.62 5.27
N CYS A 148 -22.30 11.87 4.78
CA CYS A 148 -23.51 12.35 4.10
C CYS A 148 -23.38 12.61 2.60
N GLY A 149 -22.18 12.50 2.02
CA GLY A 149 -21.98 12.76 0.60
C GLY A 149 -21.95 14.24 0.20
N ALA A 150 -22.08 15.18 1.14
CA ALA A 150 -22.00 16.61 0.85
C ALA A 150 -20.60 17.00 0.37
N ASP A 151 -20.53 17.74 -0.75
CA ASP A 151 -19.29 18.36 -1.23
C ASP A 151 -18.97 19.59 -0.38
N ARG A 152 -17.95 19.46 0.47
CA ARG A 152 -17.52 20.46 1.45
C ARG A 152 -16.94 21.71 0.79
N ARG A 153 -16.62 21.68 -0.50
CA ARG A 153 -16.18 22.86 -1.27
C ARG A 153 -17.35 23.77 -1.65
N LYS A 154 -18.53 23.19 -1.83
CA LYS A 154 -19.75 23.93 -2.22
C LYS A 154 -20.52 24.38 -0.98
N HIS A 155 -20.80 23.45 -0.08
CA HIS A 155 -21.54 23.71 1.14
C HIS A 155 -21.00 22.87 2.31
N PRO A 156 -20.77 23.47 3.49
CA PRO A 156 -20.36 22.72 4.67
C PRO A 156 -21.50 21.81 5.16
N CYS A 157 -21.16 20.68 5.78
CA CYS A 157 -22.10 19.83 6.50
C CYS A 157 -21.77 19.79 7.99
N GLY A 158 -22.75 19.41 8.83
CA GLY A 158 -22.56 19.31 10.29
C GLY A 158 -21.65 18.19 10.79
N HIS A 159 -21.14 17.31 9.92
CA HIS A 159 -20.23 16.23 10.31
C HIS A 159 -18.80 16.73 10.54
N GLN A 160 -18.24 16.42 11.72
CA GLN A 160 -16.87 16.76 12.08
C GLN A 160 -15.91 15.67 11.62
N LYS A 161 -14.80 16.07 10.96
CA LYS A 161 -13.72 15.14 10.59
C LYS A 161 -13.18 14.44 11.84
N GLY A 162 -12.92 13.13 11.76
CA GLY A 162 -12.51 12.29 12.89
C GLY A 162 -13.65 11.80 13.79
N GLY A 163 -14.85 12.38 13.70
CA GLY A 163 -16.03 11.93 14.43
C GLY A 163 -16.55 10.57 13.93
N LYS A 164 -17.12 9.75 14.82
CA LYS A 164 -17.74 8.46 14.45
C LYS A 164 -19.24 8.61 14.28
N TYR A 165 -19.75 8.19 13.12
CA TYR A 165 -21.18 8.23 12.76
C TYR A 165 -21.58 6.88 12.20
N GLN A 166 -22.56 6.21 12.83
CA GLN A 166 -23.02 4.87 12.42
C GLN A 166 -21.85 3.88 12.22
N GLY A 167 -20.86 3.91 13.12
CA GLY A 167 -19.66 3.05 13.06
C GLY A 167 -18.59 3.48 12.04
N LYS A 168 -18.81 4.53 11.23
CA LYS A 168 -17.85 5.05 10.25
C LYS A 168 -17.14 6.28 10.77
N VAL A 169 -15.83 6.40 10.51
CA VAL A 169 -15.07 7.63 10.77
C VAL A 169 -15.36 8.65 9.67
N CYS A 170 -15.79 9.85 10.06
CA CYS A 170 -16.00 10.95 9.13
C CYS A 170 -14.67 11.48 8.63
N CYS A 171 -14.52 11.53 7.31
CA CYS A 171 -13.38 12.12 6.62
C CYS A 171 -13.86 12.87 5.37
N THR A 172 -12.95 13.64 4.77
CA THR A 172 -13.14 14.18 3.43
C THR A 172 -12.53 13.23 2.41
N ILE A 173 -13.31 12.84 1.40
CA ILE A 173 -12.86 12.02 0.28
C ILE A 173 -12.50 12.97 -0.86
N LEU A 174 -11.22 13.00 -1.23
CA LEU A 174 -10.67 13.78 -2.32
C LEU A 174 -10.76 12.99 -3.63
N SER A 175 -11.42 13.57 -4.62
CA SER A 175 -11.69 12.94 -5.93
C SER A 175 -11.57 13.94 -7.07
N ASP A 176 -11.56 13.43 -8.30
CA ASP A 176 -11.53 14.23 -9.53
C ASP A 176 -10.27 15.13 -9.61
N PRO A 177 -9.06 14.55 -9.67
CA PRO A 177 -7.83 15.34 -9.70
C PRO A 177 -7.81 16.24 -10.94
N LYS A 178 -7.50 17.54 -10.73
CA LYS A 178 -7.47 18.58 -11.76
C LYS A 178 -6.06 19.00 -12.13
N ASP A 179 -5.16 19.04 -11.15
CA ASP A 179 -3.76 19.39 -11.38
C ASP A 179 -2.88 18.80 -10.28
N ALA A 180 -1.59 18.64 -10.58
CA ALA A 180 -0.52 18.34 -9.63
C ALA A 180 0.54 19.43 -9.76
N TYR A 181 0.90 20.09 -8.67
CA TYR A 181 1.80 21.22 -8.70
C TYR A 181 3.24 20.79 -8.48
N GLU A 182 3.48 20.09 -7.37
CA GLU A 182 4.80 19.70 -6.89
C GLU A 182 4.69 18.59 -5.84
N TRP A 183 5.85 18.06 -5.47
CA TRP A 183 6.02 17.37 -4.21
C TRP A 183 7.23 17.98 -3.48
N SER A 184 7.23 17.93 -2.15
CA SER A 184 8.25 18.59 -1.34
C SER A 184 8.67 17.75 -0.15
N PHE A 185 9.92 17.87 0.27
CA PHE A 185 10.38 17.33 1.56
C PHE A 185 9.82 18.16 2.71
N VAL A 186 9.33 17.47 3.75
CA VAL A 186 8.64 18.07 4.88
C VAL A 186 9.12 17.43 6.18
N ALA A 187 8.96 18.12 7.31
CA ALA A 187 9.24 17.51 8.62
C ALA A 187 8.08 16.61 9.09
N VAL A 188 6.84 17.00 8.79
CA VAL A 188 5.63 16.27 9.16
C VAL A 188 4.68 16.25 7.96
N PRO A 189 4.47 15.09 7.32
CA PRO A 189 3.54 14.98 6.20
C PRO A 189 2.11 14.79 6.72
N ALA A 190 1.12 15.29 5.96
CA ALA A 190 -0.28 14.97 6.22
C ALA A 190 -0.50 13.45 6.12
N GLN A 191 -0.04 12.87 5.01
CA GLN A 191 -0.04 11.44 4.74
C GLN A 191 1.11 10.74 5.49
N ARG A 192 0.78 9.89 6.46
CA ARG A 192 1.78 9.30 7.38
C ARG A 192 2.80 8.40 6.68
N ALA A 193 2.42 7.78 5.57
CA ALA A 193 3.27 6.90 4.80
C ALA A 193 3.99 7.60 3.63
N ALA A 194 3.74 8.90 3.41
CA ALA A 194 4.37 9.64 2.32
C ALA A 194 5.85 9.91 2.64
N GLY A 195 6.72 9.47 1.74
CA GLY A 195 8.15 9.65 1.89
C GLY A 195 9.00 8.75 1.00
N VAL A 196 10.32 8.91 1.12
CA VAL A 196 11.32 8.11 0.42
C VAL A 196 11.26 6.66 0.89
N THR A 197 11.31 5.73 -0.06
CA THR A 197 11.25 4.29 0.18
C THR A 197 12.62 3.64 0.01
N LYS A 198 12.97 2.72 0.92
CA LYS A 198 14.26 2.01 0.92
C LYS A 198 14.51 1.07 -0.27
N SER A 199 13.50 0.80 -1.10
CA SER A 199 13.63 -0.04 -2.29
C SER A 199 12.53 0.28 -3.29
N TYR A 200 12.89 0.40 -4.56
CA TYR A 200 11.98 0.13 -5.66
C TYR A 200 12.16 -1.35 -5.96
N PRO A 201 11.22 -2.25 -5.66
CA PRO A 201 11.20 -3.46 -6.45
C PRO A 201 10.89 -3.00 -7.89
N PRO A 202 11.69 -3.37 -8.91
CA PRO A 202 11.11 -3.44 -10.24
C PRO A 202 9.78 -4.18 -10.09
N ALA A 203 8.71 -3.65 -10.71
CA ALA A 203 7.49 -4.42 -10.90
C ALA A 203 7.99 -5.79 -11.38
N ALA A 204 7.87 -6.80 -10.52
CA ALA A 204 8.64 -8.02 -10.70
C ALA A 204 8.20 -8.62 -12.03
N GLU A 205 9.08 -8.59 -13.04
CA GLU A 205 9.29 -9.80 -13.81
C GLU A 205 9.50 -10.87 -12.75
N GLU A 206 8.62 -11.87 -12.74
CA GLU A 206 8.57 -12.94 -11.75
C GLU A 206 9.99 -13.42 -11.44
N SER A 207 10.54 -12.94 -10.31
CA SER A 207 11.82 -13.39 -9.80
C SER A 207 11.72 -14.91 -9.64
N GLU A 208 12.77 -15.66 -9.99
CA GLU A 208 12.78 -17.12 -9.81
C GLU A 208 12.41 -17.51 -8.37
N ASP A 209 12.79 -16.68 -7.39
CA ASP A 209 12.41 -16.82 -5.99
C ASP A 209 10.92 -16.53 -5.76
N ALA A 210 10.33 -15.50 -6.37
CA ALA A 210 8.90 -15.19 -6.27
C ALA A 210 8.03 -16.26 -6.97
N ALA A 211 8.49 -16.78 -8.11
CA ALA A 211 7.88 -17.91 -8.80
C ALA A 211 8.02 -19.20 -7.99
N GLU A 212 9.15 -19.41 -7.30
CA GLU A 212 9.34 -20.54 -6.37
C GLU A 212 8.46 -20.41 -5.14
N TRP A 213 8.34 -19.21 -4.56
CA TRP A 213 7.41 -18.92 -3.48
C TRP A 213 5.96 -19.13 -3.92
N GLY A 214 5.57 -18.68 -5.12
CA GLY A 214 4.26 -18.93 -5.70
C GLY A 214 3.97 -20.42 -5.89
N ARG A 215 4.96 -21.19 -6.37
CA ARG A 215 4.86 -22.66 -6.48
C ARG A 215 4.70 -23.33 -5.11
N ARG A 216 5.56 -23.00 -4.13
CA ARG A 216 5.50 -23.53 -2.77
C ARG A 216 4.21 -23.16 -2.05
N TRP A 217 3.75 -21.93 -2.22
CA TRP A 217 2.50 -21.45 -1.63
C TRP A 217 1.30 -22.16 -2.24
N LYS A 218 1.26 -22.34 -3.58
CA LYS A 218 0.21 -23.12 -4.24
C LYS A 218 0.22 -24.57 -3.77
N GLU A 219 1.39 -25.19 -3.65
CA GLU A 219 1.54 -26.57 -3.17
C GLU A 219 1.03 -26.71 -1.73
N HIS A 220 1.48 -25.84 -0.83
CA HIS A 220 1.01 -25.79 0.57
C HIS A 220 -0.50 -25.55 0.67
N LEU A 221 -1.04 -24.61 -0.10
CA LEU A 221 -2.47 -24.32 -0.13
C LEU A 221 -3.28 -25.52 -0.66
N THR A 222 -2.75 -26.24 -1.66
CA THR A 222 -3.37 -27.46 -2.19
C THR A 222 -3.39 -28.56 -1.14
N GLU A 223 -2.31 -28.74 -0.38
CA GLU A 223 -2.21 -29.74 0.69
C GLU A 223 -3.19 -29.45 1.83
N GLU A 224 -3.21 -28.21 2.33
CA GLU A 224 -4.14 -27.80 3.39
C GLU A 224 -5.59 -27.91 2.93
N THR A 225 -5.91 -27.49 1.69
CA THR A 225 -7.25 -27.64 1.12
C THR A 225 -7.65 -29.11 1.02
N THR A 226 -6.74 -29.99 0.59
CA THR A 226 -6.98 -31.45 0.53
C THR A 226 -7.27 -32.02 1.92
N ARG A 227 -6.54 -31.55 2.93
CA ARG A 227 -6.72 -31.94 4.33
C ARG A 227 -8.11 -31.52 4.83
N TYR A 228 -8.47 -30.26 4.64
CA TYR A 228 -9.79 -29.75 5.03
C TYR A 228 -10.92 -30.43 4.25
N PHE A 229 -10.72 -30.72 2.97
CA PHE A 229 -11.68 -31.48 2.16
C PHE A 229 -11.93 -32.86 2.76
N SER A 230 -10.85 -33.58 3.09
CA SER A 230 -10.93 -34.94 3.65
C SER A 230 -11.63 -34.95 5.02
N LEU A 231 -11.41 -33.90 5.83
CA LEU A 231 -12.07 -33.73 7.13
C LEU A 231 -13.54 -33.33 7.00
N ALA A 232 -13.87 -32.39 6.11
CA ALA A 232 -15.24 -31.92 5.92
C ALA A 232 -16.12 -32.96 5.21
N CYS A 233 -15.56 -33.69 4.25
CA CYS A 233 -16.24 -34.59 3.33
C CYS A 233 -15.68 -36.03 3.36
N PRO A 234 -15.80 -36.77 4.49
CA PRO A 234 -15.18 -38.10 4.64
C PRO A 234 -15.79 -39.20 3.73
N GLY A 235 -16.93 -38.94 3.10
CA GLY A 235 -17.53 -39.83 2.10
C GLY A 235 -16.81 -39.80 0.74
N VAL A 236 -15.89 -38.85 0.53
CA VAL A 236 -15.06 -38.78 -0.67
C VAL A 236 -13.71 -39.42 -0.36
N PRO A 237 -13.28 -40.43 -1.14
CA PRO A 237 -11.95 -41.02 -0.96
C PRO A 237 -10.86 -39.95 -1.07
N ALA A 238 -9.84 -40.02 -0.20
CA ALA A 238 -8.76 -39.04 -0.14
C ALA A 238 -8.03 -38.84 -1.49
N ALA A 239 -7.90 -39.91 -2.28
CA ALA A 239 -7.33 -39.85 -3.63
C ALA A 239 -8.16 -38.99 -4.61
N SER A 240 -9.48 -39.01 -4.48
CA SER A 240 -10.39 -38.18 -5.28
C SER A 240 -10.37 -36.73 -4.81
N ALA A 241 -10.35 -36.50 -3.50
CA ALA A 241 -10.23 -35.16 -2.92
C ALA A 241 -8.94 -34.45 -3.39
N LYS A 242 -7.81 -35.17 -3.36
CA LYS A 242 -6.52 -34.66 -3.83
C LYS A 242 -6.54 -34.28 -5.32
N LYS A 243 -7.12 -35.14 -6.18
CA LYS A 243 -7.24 -34.83 -7.61
C LYS A 243 -8.11 -33.60 -7.87
N MET A 244 -9.18 -33.42 -7.09
CA MET A 244 -10.06 -32.27 -7.22
C MET A 244 -9.34 -30.98 -6.85
N THR A 245 -8.60 -30.96 -5.74
CA THR A 245 -7.86 -29.76 -5.30
C THR A 245 -6.69 -29.43 -6.21
N GLU A 246 -5.95 -30.42 -6.73
CA GLU A 246 -4.84 -30.20 -7.67
C GLU A 246 -5.29 -29.56 -9.00
N SER A 247 -6.57 -29.75 -9.37
CA SER A 247 -7.14 -29.21 -10.60
C SER A 247 -7.58 -27.74 -10.51
N LEU A 248 -7.58 -27.15 -9.32
CA LEU A 248 -8.06 -25.79 -9.06
C LEU A 248 -6.96 -24.73 -9.29
N SER A 249 -7.38 -23.52 -9.69
CA SER A 249 -6.51 -22.34 -9.70
C SER A 249 -6.18 -21.89 -8.26
N PRO A 250 -5.11 -21.09 -8.06
CA PRO A 250 -4.80 -20.56 -6.73
C PRO A 250 -5.95 -19.76 -6.09
N GLU A 251 -6.66 -18.95 -6.89
CA GLU A 251 -7.80 -18.16 -6.43
C GLU A 251 -8.99 -19.06 -6.05
N GLU A 252 -9.22 -20.13 -6.80
CA GLU A 252 -10.24 -21.13 -6.49
C GLU A 252 -9.88 -21.92 -5.23
N LEU A 253 -8.59 -22.28 -5.07
CA LEU A 253 -8.07 -22.94 -3.87
C LEU A 253 -8.30 -22.10 -2.62
N GLU A 254 -8.02 -20.79 -2.64
CA GLU A 254 -8.27 -19.92 -1.48
C GLU A 254 -9.76 -19.87 -1.10
N GLN A 255 -10.65 -19.78 -2.09
CA GLN A 255 -12.09 -19.74 -1.86
C GLN A 255 -12.60 -21.06 -1.28
N VAL A 256 -12.12 -22.18 -1.80
CA VAL A 256 -12.50 -23.54 -1.38
C VAL A 256 -11.89 -23.88 -0.02
N GLU A 257 -10.62 -23.55 0.22
CA GLU A 257 -9.93 -23.70 1.52
C GLU A 257 -10.74 -23.02 2.61
N LYS A 258 -11.14 -21.76 2.41
CA LYS A 258 -11.87 -20.98 3.41
C LYS A 258 -13.18 -21.64 3.80
N VAL A 259 -13.92 -22.18 2.82
CA VAL A 259 -15.20 -22.85 3.10
C VAL A 259 -14.97 -24.20 3.79
N LEU A 260 -14.01 -24.98 3.30
CA LEU A 260 -13.70 -26.31 3.83
C LEU A 260 -13.06 -26.26 5.21
N SER A 261 -12.21 -25.29 5.51
CA SER A 261 -11.59 -25.13 6.83
C SER A 261 -12.64 -24.81 7.90
N HIS A 262 -13.63 -23.98 7.57
CA HIS A 262 -14.78 -23.75 8.46
C HIS A 262 -15.65 -25.00 8.63
N ALA A 263 -15.89 -25.76 7.56
CA ALA A 263 -16.65 -27.00 7.63
C ALA A 263 -15.91 -28.10 8.43
N ALA A 264 -14.60 -28.23 8.23
CA ALA A 264 -13.73 -29.14 8.95
C ALA A 264 -13.67 -28.78 10.44
N ASN A 265 -13.51 -27.50 10.78
CA ASN A 265 -13.47 -27.04 12.17
C ASN A 265 -14.82 -27.20 12.89
N ARG A 266 -15.95 -27.20 12.18
CA ARG A 266 -17.24 -27.59 12.76
C ARG A 266 -17.32 -29.07 13.08
N ARG A 267 -16.67 -29.92 12.27
CA ARG A 267 -16.72 -31.38 12.41
C ARG A 267 -15.69 -31.91 13.41
N LEU A 268 -14.51 -31.30 13.46
CA LEU A 268 -13.43 -31.60 14.38
C LEU A 268 -12.85 -30.28 14.91
N PRO A 269 -13.49 -29.66 15.91
CA PRO A 269 -13.05 -28.37 16.43
C PRO A 269 -11.69 -28.49 17.08
N LEU A 270 -10.71 -27.72 16.59
CA LEU A 270 -9.41 -27.63 17.22
C LEU A 270 -9.57 -26.88 18.55
N GLN A 271 -9.51 -27.60 19.67
CA GLN A 271 -9.47 -26.97 20.98
C GLN A 271 -8.08 -26.37 21.19
N VAL A 272 -8.03 -25.06 21.38
CA VAL A 272 -6.82 -24.35 21.83
C VAL A 272 -6.57 -24.78 23.28
N GLN A 273 -5.38 -25.30 23.55
CA GLN A 273 -5.02 -26.00 24.80
C GLN A 273 -5.18 -25.18 26.10
N LEU A 274 -5.50 -23.88 26.00
CA LEU A 274 -5.73 -22.94 27.12
C LEU A 274 -6.98 -22.05 26.94
N ALA A 275 -7.94 -22.44 26.10
CA ALA A 275 -9.21 -21.74 26.02
C ALA A 275 -10.05 -22.02 27.29
N PRO A 276 -10.62 -21.00 27.96
CA PRO A 276 -11.50 -21.24 29.11
C PRO A 276 -12.73 -22.02 28.67
N GLU A 277 -13.13 -23.03 29.44
CA GLU A 277 -14.36 -23.78 29.19
C GLU A 277 -15.54 -22.80 29.15
N ARG A 278 -16.25 -22.74 28.01
CA ARG A 278 -17.54 -22.08 27.94
C ARG A 278 -18.51 -22.89 28.80
N THR A 279 -18.66 -22.50 30.05
CA THR A 279 -19.80 -22.92 30.87
C THR A 279 -21.06 -22.37 30.22
N ALA A 280 -22.00 -23.29 29.94
CA ALA A 280 -23.32 -22.94 29.46
C ALA A 280 -23.98 -21.98 30.47
N ALA A 281 -24.65 -20.94 29.97
CA ALA A 281 -25.42 -20.03 30.80
C ALA A 281 -26.44 -20.83 31.61
N PRO A 282 -26.62 -20.55 32.92
CA PRO A 282 -27.68 -21.19 33.69
C PRO A 282 -29.03 -20.73 33.16
N ASP A 283 -29.90 -21.71 32.95
CA ASP A 283 -31.29 -21.57 32.55
C ASP A 283 -32.06 -20.69 33.55
N GLU A 284 -32.99 -19.89 33.03
CA GLU A 284 -33.93 -19.16 33.86
C GLU A 284 -34.86 -20.15 34.60
N ASN A 285 -35.17 -19.79 35.84
CA ASN A 285 -36.42 -20.08 36.58
C ASN A 285 -36.51 -21.27 37.58
N ASN A 286 -36.93 -20.88 38.79
CA ASN A 286 -37.71 -21.58 39.83
C ASN A 286 -37.08 -22.73 40.63
N ASP A 287 -36.80 -22.51 41.92
CA ASP A 287 -37.72 -22.86 43.01
C ASP A 287 -37.11 -22.58 44.41
N PHE A 288 -37.94 -22.73 45.46
CA PHE A 288 -37.78 -22.42 46.90
C PHE A 288 -38.25 -21.00 47.26
N ARG A 289 -39.50 -20.74 47.71
CA ARG A 289 -40.43 -21.37 48.66
C ARG A 289 -39.90 -21.48 50.11
N ILE A 290 -40.49 -20.60 50.93
CA ILE A 290 -40.49 -20.37 52.40
C ILE A 290 -39.27 -19.63 52.95
#